data_AF-A0A939VU40-F1
#
_entry.id   AF-A0A939VU40-F1
#
_cell.length_a   1.000
_cell.length_b   1.000
_cell.length_c   1.000
_cell.angle_alpha   90.00
_cell.angle_beta   90.00
_cell.angle_gamma   90.00
#
_symmetry.space_group_name_H-M   'P 1'
#
loop_
_entity.id
_entity.type
_entity.pdbx_description
1 polymer ?
#
loop_
_entity_poly.entity_id
_entity_poly.type
_entity_poly.pdbx_seq_one_letter_code
_entity_poly.pdbx_strand_id
1 'polypeptide(L)'
;MYFPKYSMFFDLHTMLACPDVGHAFNAEIFAEQLKNAGVDLVGFHAKCNQGFCYFDTKTGIRHPSLPEGRDLFGEVVTACNKRGIQVSAYFNCGLSNEDAIRHPEWSRIGLHGEIL
;
A
#
# COMPACT_ATOMS: atom_id res chain seq x y z
N MET A 1 -12.68 22.59 -4.01
CA MET A 1 -12.88 21.29 -3.35
C MET A 1 -13.00 20.25 -4.45
N TYR A 2 -12.17 19.21 -4.42
CA TYR A 2 -12.19 18.14 -5.41
C TYR A 2 -13.23 17.09 -5.00
N PHE A 3 -14.09 16.68 -5.92
CA PHE A 3 -15.07 15.61 -5.73
C PHE A 3 -14.81 14.53 -6.78
N PRO A 4 -14.37 13.32 -6.37
CA PRO A 4 -14.10 12.25 -7.33
C PRO A 4 -15.39 11.80 -8.01
N LYS A 5 -15.31 11.59 -9.32
CA LYS A 5 -16.39 11.06 -10.14
C LYS A 5 -16.34 9.54 -10.21
N TYR A 6 -15.15 8.97 -10.40
CA TYR A 6 -14.92 7.54 -10.55
C TYR A 6 -13.69 7.11 -9.75
N SER A 7 -13.97 6.41 -8.65
CA SER A 7 -12.94 5.92 -7.74
C SER A 7 -12.64 4.44 -8.00
N MET A 8 -11.37 4.07 -7.92
CA MET A 8 -10.93 2.67 -7.92
C MET A 8 -10.11 2.39 -6.66
N PHE A 9 -10.33 1.23 -6.03
CA PHE A 9 -9.54 0.79 -4.89
C PHE A 9 -8.78 -0.48 -5.26
N PHE A 10 -7.46 -0.47 -5.10
CA PHE A 10 -6.64 -1.67 -5.25
C PHE A 10 -6.43 -2.32 -3.90
N ASP A 11 -7.00 -3.51 -3.75
CA ASP A 11 -6.82 -4.32 -2.55
C ASP A 11 -5.52 -5.13 -2.66
N LEU A 12 -4.46 -4.65 -2.03
CA LEU A 12 -3.11 -5.19 -2.15
C LEU A 12 -2.57 -5.62 -0.78
N HIS A 13 -2.53 -6.92 -0.56
CA HIS A 13 -2.10 -7.55 0.68
C HIS A 13 -1.02 -8.59 0.37
N THR A 14 0.20 -8.11 0.18
CA THR A 14 1.31 -8.95 -0.25
C THR A 14 1.96 -9.62 0.95
N MET A 15 1.88 -10.95 0.98
CA MET A 15 2.50 -11.76 2.03
C MET A 15 4.02 -11.71 1.93
N LEU A 16 4.70 -11.85 3.08
CA LEU A 16 6.16 -11.95 3.17
C LEU A 16 6.75 -13.01 2.23
N ALA A 17 6.02 -14.10 1.99
CA ALA A 17 6.43 -15.19 1.10
C ALA A 17 6.47 -14.82 -0.39
N CYS A 18 5.97 -13.65 -0.79
CA CYS A 18 6.06 -13.18 -2.17
C CYS A 18 7.48 -12.67 -2.45
N PRO A 19 8.26 -13.28 -3.36
CA PRO A 19 9.69 -13.00 -3.50
C PRO A 19 10.02 -11.75 -4.34
N ASP A 20 9.10 -11.30 -5.21
CA ASP A 20 9.43 -10.35 -6.30
C ASP A 20 8.47 -9.15 -6.34
N VAL A 21 8.17 -8.57 -5.18
CA VAL A 21 7.12 -7.55 -5.05
C VAL A 21 7.41 -6.34 -5.91
N GLY A 22 6.50 -6.08 -6.85
CA GLY A 22 6.61 -4.95 -7.77
C GLY A 22 7.67 -5.13 -8.85
N HIS A 23 8.48 -6.21 -8.90
CA HIS A 23 9.64 -6.33 -9.80
C HIS A 23 9.38 -5.88 -11.25
N ALA A 24 8.29 -6.35 -11.86
CA ALA A 24 7.88 -5.99 -13.23
C ALA A 24 6.79 -4.89 -13.31
N PHE A 25 6.40 -4.30 -12.19
CA PHE A 25 5.38 -3.25 -12.16
C PHE A 25 5.87 -1.97 -12.83
N ASN A 26 5.02 -1.38 -13.67
CA ASN A 26 5.28 -0.11 -14.34
C ASN A 26 4.15 0.88 -14.02
N ALA A 27 4.47 1.89 -13.21
CA ALA A 27 3.49 2.88 -12.76
C ALA A 27 2.93 3.76 -13.89
N GLU A 28 3.70 4.01 -14.95
CA GLU A 28 3.25 4.80 -16.10
C GLU A 28 2.18 4.07 -16.91
N ILE A 29 2.39 2.77 -17.16
CA ILE A 29 1.38 1.90 -17.80
C ILE A 29 0.15 1.79 -16.90
N PHE A 30 0.34 1.56 -15.60
CA PHE A 30 -0.74 1.48 -14.63
C PHE A 30 -1.62 2.74 -14.64
N ALA A 31 -1.01 3.92 -14.53
CA ALA A 31 -1.73 5.20 -14.51
C ALA A 31 -2.38 5.53 -15.86
N GLU A 32 -1.78 5.12 -16.98
CA GLU A 32 -2.40 5.21 -18.31
C GLU A 32 -3.68 4.36 -18.39
N GLN A 33 -3.65 3.13 -17.91
CA GLN A 33 -4.84 2.27 -17.91
C GLN A 33 -5.95 2.83 -17.02
N LEU A 34 -5.62 3.38 -15.84
CA LEU A 34 -6.59 4.07 -15.00
C LEU A 34 -7.22 5.27 -15.71
N LYS A 35 -6.41 6.07 -16.40
CA LYS A 35 -6.90 7.23 -17.15
C LYS A 35 -7.85 6.80 -18.27
N ASN A 36 -7.49 5.75 -19.02
CA ASN A 36 -8.30 5.21 -20.10
C ASN A 36 -9.63 4.62 -19.58
N ALA A 37 -9.63 4.08 -18.36
CA ALA A 37 -10.84 3.64 -17.66
C ALA A 37 -11.68 4.79 -17.08
N GLY A 38 -11.22 6.05 -17.17
CA GLY A 38 -11.92 7.22 -16.66
C GLY A 38 -11.81 7.44 -15.15
N VAL A 39 -10.92 6.71 -14.47
CA VAL A 39 -10.67 6.86 -13.03
C VAL A 39 -10.06 8.22 -12.75
N ASP A 40 -10.58 8.92 -11.73
CA ASP A 40 -10.05 10.21 -11.28
C ASP A 40 -9.55 10.19 -9.83
N LEU A 41 -9.88 9.15 -9.06
CA LEU A 41 -9.28 8.86 -7.76
C LEU A 41 -8.92 7.38 -7.65
N VAL A 42 -7.68 7.07 -7.26
CA VAL A 42 -7.26 5.70 -6.94
C VAL A 42 -6.83 5.57 -5.48
N GLY A 43 -7.38 4.59 -4.77
CA GLY A 43 -6.86 4.15 -3.48
C GLY A 43 -5.79 3.09 -3.71
N PHE A 44 -4.56 3.37 -3.26
CA PHE A 44 -3.44 2.46 -3.39
C PHE A 44 -2.73 2.28 -2.04
N HIS A 45 -2.23 1.08 -1.79
CA HIS A 45 -1.62 0.73 -0.52
C HIS A 45 -0.26 1.40 -0.35
N ALA A 46 -0.15 2.25 0.66
CA ALA A 46 1.12 2.70 1.22
C ALA A 46 1.61 1.66 2.25
N LYS A 47 0.72 1.20 3.15
CA LYS A 47 0.96 0.10 4.11
C LYS A 47 -0.25 -0.85 4.17
N CYS A 48 -0.03 -2.15 4.04
CA CYS A 48 -1.10 -3.17 4.04
C CYS A 48 -1.29 -3.88 5.39
N ASN A 49 -2.31 -4.75 5.47
CA ASN A 49 -2.61 -5.53 6.67
C ASN A 49 -1.56 -6.58 7.03
N GLN A 50 -0.67 -6.94 6.10
CA GLN A 50 0.47 -7.79 6.40
C GLN A 50 1.51 -7.04 7.24
N GLY A 51 1.37 -5.72 7.38
CA GLY A 51 2.25 -4.86 8.16
C GLY A 51 3.37 -4.20 7.37
N PHE A 52 3.44 -4.46 6.06
CA PHE A 52 4.50 -3.93 5.21
C PHE A 52 4.12 -2.65 4.46
N CYS A 53 5.08 -1.72 4.40
CA CYS A 53 5.10 -0.52 3.59
C CYS A 53 5.68 -0.80 2.20
N TYR A 54 5.14 -0.14 1.16
CA TYR A 54 5.60 -0.25 -0.24
C TYR A 54 6.44 0.96 -0.69
N PHE A 55 7.17 1.54 0.25
CA PHE A 55 8.04 2.70 0.06
C PHE A 55 9.16 2.68 1.09
N ASP A 56 10.23 3.42 0.84
CA ASP A 56 11.30 3.61 1.82
C ASP A 56 10.80 4.47 2.98
N THR A 57 10.91 3.95 4.19
CA THR A 57 10.32 4.57 5.36
C THR A 57 11.27 4.61 6.55
N LYS A 58 11.16 5.67 7.36
CA LYS A 58 11.78 5.77 8.69
C LYS A 58 10.90 5.19 9.79
N THR A 59 9.62 4.94 9.49
CA THR A 59 8.59 4.46 10.41
C THR A 59 7.77 3.34 9.78
N GLY A 60 7.58 2.24 10.49
CA GLY A 60 6.99 1.01 9.94
C GLY A 60 8.02 0.15 9.21
N ILE A 61 7.54 -0.90 8.55
CA ILE A 61 8.39 -2.00 8.07
C ILE A 61 8.27 -2.08 6.56
N ARG A 62 9.35 -1.82 5.83
CA ARG A 62 9.38 -1.97 4.38
C ARG A 62 9.18 -3.44 3.99
N HIS A 63 8.43 -3.70 2.92
CA HIS A 63 8.28 -5.07 2.41
C HIS A 63 9.66 -5.62 2.02
N PRO A 64 10.11 -6.77 2.58
CA PRO A 64 11.48 -7.26 2.37
C PRO A 64 11.81 -7.56 0.90
N SER A 65 10.81 -8.06 0.17
CA SER A 65 10.93 -8.41 -1.25
C SER A 65 10.72 -7.24 -2.22
N LEU A 66 10.60 -5.99 -1.74
CA LEU A 66 10.55 -4.83 -2.61
C LEU A 66 11.98 -4.52 -3.09
N PRO A 67 12.25 -4.38 -4.41
CA PRO A 67 13.60 -4.13 -4.93
C PRO A 67 14.28 -2.97 -4.21
N GLU A 68 15.57 -3.08 -3.91
CA GLU A 68 16.31 -2.06 -3.17
C GLU A 68 16.19 -0.67 -3.82
N GLY A 69 15.97 0.37 -3.00
CA GLY A 69 15.77 1.75 -3.45
C GLY A 69 14.45 2.03 -4.17
N ARG A 70 13.56 1.04 -4.27
CA ARG A 70 12.28 1.21 -4.93
C ARG A 70 11.23 1.81 -3.99
N ASP A 71 10.59 2.87 -4.48
CA ASP A 71 9.42 3.51 -3.88
C ASP A 71 8.17 3.28 -4.76
N LEU A 72 7.56 2.10 -4.62
CA LEU A 72 6.42 1.68 -5.44
C LEU A 72 5.20 2.59 -5.24
N PHE A 73 4.93 3.00 -3.99
CA PHE A 73 3.83 3.94 -3.71
C PHE A 73 4.10 5.32 -4.34
N GLY A 74 5.31 5.85 -4.20
CA GLY A 74 5.72 7.13 -4.80
C GLY A 74 5.71 7.11 -6.33
N GLU A 75 6.08 6.00 -6.95
CA GLU A 75 5.97 5.77 -8.40
C GLU A 75 4.50 5.91 -8.86
N VAL A 76 3.56 5.27 -8.16
CA VAL A 76 2.11 5.35 -8.45
C VAL A 76 1.60 6.78 -8.28
N VAL A 77 1.93 7.45 -7.17
CA VAL A 77 1.55 8.84 -6.91
C VAL A 77 2.03 9.75 -8.04
N THR A 78 3.29 9.62 -8.43
CA THR A 78 3.90 10.43 -9.48
C THR A 78 3.22 10.20 -10.83
N ALA A 79 3.01 8.95 -11.24
CA ALA A 79 2.42 8.61 -12.54
C ALA A 79 0.93 9.01 -12.64
N CYS A 80 0.17 8.85 -11.55
CA CYS A 80 -1.24 9.25 -11.47
C CYS A 80 -1.40 10.77 -11.51
N ASN A 81 -0.59 11.50 -10.72
CA ASN A 81 -0.66 12.97 -10.68
C ASN A 81 -0.37 13.60 -12.04
N LYS A 82 0.60 13.07 -12.81
CA LYS A 82 0.87 13.51 -14.20
C LYS A 82 -0.36 13.44 -15.12
N ARG A 83 -1.32 12.56 -14.82
CA ARG A 83 -2.54 12.33 -15.62
C ARG A 83 -3.80 12.93 -15.01
N GLY A 84 -3.63 13.72 -13.94
CA GLY A 84 -4.73 14.35 -13.20
C GLY A 84 -5.58 13.36 -12.41
N ILE A 85 -5.02 12.20 -12.04
CA ILE A 85 -5.66 11.20 -11.18
C ILE A 85 -5.18 11.44 -9.74
N GLN A 86 -6.11 11.66 -8.82
CA GLN A 86 -5.80 11.77 -7.40
C GLN A 86 -5.45 10.40 -6.81
N VAL A 87 -4.57 10.38 -5.80
CA VAL A 87 -4.21 9.15 -5.10
C VAL A 87 -4.55 9.28 -3.62
N SER A 88 -5.29 8.30 -3.10
CA SER A 88 -5.51 8.13 -1.66
C SER A 88 -4.56 7.06 -1.13
N ALA A 89 -3.77 7.43 -0.13
CA ALA A 89 -2.87 6.52 0.56
C ALA A 89 -3.68 5.63 1.50
N TYR A 90 -3.80 4.34 1.16
CA TYR A 90 -4.29 3.36 2.12
C TYR A 90 -3.17 3.00 3.09
N PHE A 91 -3.41 3.20 4.38
CA PHE A 91 -2.46 2.91 5.44
C PHE A 91 -3.17 2.16 6.57
N ASN A 92 -2.82 0.89 6.76
CA ASN A 92 -3.38 0.09 7.85
C ASN A 92 -2.57 0.29 9.14
N CYS A 93 -3.25 0.77 10.20
CA CYS A 93 -2.66 1.02 11.52
C CYS A 93 -2.97 -0.08 12.55
N GLY A 94 -4.02 -0.89 12.35
CA GLY A 94 -4.56 -1.78 13.38
C GLY A 94 -4.27 -3.25 13.10
N LEU A 95 -5.09 -3.86 12.25
CA LEU A 95 -4.93 -5.25 11.82
C LEU A 95 -3.66 -5.38 10.97
N SER A 96 -2.52 -5.59 11.64
CA SER A 96 -1.19 -5.54 11.06
C SER A 96 -0.35 -6.72 11.53
N ASN A 97 -0.19 -7.73 10.67
CA ASN A 97 0.43 -9.01 11.04
C ASN A 97 1.89 -8.85 11.49
N GLU A 98 2.73 -8.19 10.69
CA GLU A 98 4.15 -8.06 11.02
C GLU A 98 4.36 -7.18 12.28
N ASP A 99 3.53 -6.15 12.48
CA ASP A 99 3.57 -5.35 13.70
C ASP A 99 3.17 -6.20 14.91
N ALA A 100 2.12 -7.02 14.81
CA ALA A 100 1.70 -7.91 15.90
C ALA A 100 2.74 -8.97 16.27
N ILE A 101 3.52 -9.45 15.28
CA ILE A 101 4.62 -10.40 15.52
C ILE A 101 5.79 -9.72 16.26
N ARG A 102 6.17 -8.51 15.84
CA ARG A 102 7.33 -7.79 16.41
C ARG A 102 7.01 -7.05 17.70
N HIS A 103 5.79 -6.56 17.80
CA HIS A 103 5.24 -5.80 18.90
C HIS A 103 3.91 -6.39 19.35
N PRO A 104 3.91 -7.59 19.96
CA PRO A 104 2.70 -8.19 20.52
C PRO A 104 1.94 -7.24 21.45
N GLU A 105 2.65 -6.35 22.16
CA GLU A 105 2.09 -5.34 23.06
C GLU A 105 1.26 -4.26 22.37
N TRP A 106 1.33 -4.13 21.03
CA TRP A 106 0.48 -3.24 20.25
C TRP A 106 -0.84 -3.89 19.84
N SER A 107 -0.95 -5.20 20.01
CA SER A 107 -2.11 -5.96 19.58
C SER A 107 -3.26 -5.83 20.57
N ARG A 108 -4.47 -6.13 20.10
CA ARG A 108 -5.61 -6.28 21.01
C ARG A 108 -5.42 -7.57 21.79
N ILE A 109 -5.61 -7.50 23.10
CA ILE A 109 -5.50 -8.66 23.99
C ILE A 109 -6.91 -9.05 24.45
N GLY A 110 -7.23 -10.33 24.31
CA GLY A 110 -8.48 -10.92 24.76
C GLY A 110 -8.51 -11.11 26.28
N LEU A 111 -9.67 -11.51 26.80
CA LEU A 111 -9.89 -11.65 28.24
C LEU A 111 -8.98 -12.72 28.87
N HIS A 112 -8.46 -13.67 28.08
CA HIS A 112 -7.61 -14.75 28.55
C HIS A 112 -6.12 -14.55 28.22
N GLY A 113 -5.73 -13.34 27.79
CA GLY A 113 -4.35 -12.99 27.49
C GLY A 113 -3.87 -13.39 26.09
N GLU A 114 -4.77 -13.88 25.24
CA GLU A 114 -4.51 -14.18 23.85
C GLU A 114 -4.46 -12.90 22.99
N ILE A 115 -3.66 -12.92 21.93
CA ILE A 115 -3.69 -11.87 20.91
C ILE A 115 -4.91 -12.11 20.00
N LEU A 116 -5.69 -11.06 19.79
CA LEU A 116 -6.89 -11.04 18.93
C LEU A 116 -6.61 -10.54 17.51
#